data_AF-A0A2N2GA78-F1
#
_entry.id   AF-A0A2N2GA78-F1
#
_cell.length_a   1.000
_cell.length_b   1.000
_cell.length_c   1.000
_cell.angle_alpha   90.00
_cell.angle_beta   90.00
_cell.angle_gamma   90.00
#
_symmetry.space_group_name_H-M   'P 1'
#
loop_
_entity.id
_entity.type
_entity.pdbx_description
1 polymer ?
#
loop_
_entity_poly.entity_id
_entity_poly.type
_entity_poly.pdbx_seq_one_letter_code
_entity_poly.pdbx_strand_id
1 'polypeptide(L)'
;MSGTDQKLKNFIIRYSKEMLRTGDSILYAFVGISFLLAALVSLFYSYWDFSTIILNVHEPRKAAEAIIRFVSDLLLVIIVMEVMGTVIHYLEEHRTSLRPFLNIGIVSATRGILSISAKLSVETLQGQNFINAMIELIVNVTVILILGITLKLLSSALEMDEQKEK
;
A
#
# COMPACT_ATOMS: atom_id res chain seq x y z
N MET A 1 11.48 -40.57 37.31
CA MET A 1 11.89 -39.55 36.33
C MET A 1 10.66 -38.76 35.89
N SER A 2 10.24 -37.69 36.58
CA SER A 2 8.97 -37.00 36.20
C SER A 2 8.70 -35.61 36.83
N GLY A 3 9.70 -34.82 37.23
CA GLY A 3 9.43 -33.53 37.92
C GLY A 3 10.20 -32.32 37.38
N THR A 4 11.44 -32.54 36.94
CA THR A 4 12.38 -31.46 36.64
C THR A 4 12.26 -30.95 35.20
N ASP A 5 11.95 -31.82 34.23
CA ASP A 5 11.82 -31.47 32.81
C ASP A 5 10.64 -30.55 32.51
N GLN A 6 9.56 -30.66 33.30
CA GLN A 6 8.33 -29.88 33.09
C GLN A 6 8.47 -28.41 33.55
N LYS A 7 9.27 -28.17 34.59
CA LYS A 7 9.60 -26.80 35.04
C LYS A 7 10.51 -26.07 34.05
N LEU A 8 11.47 -26.78 33.45
CA LEU A 8 12.40 -26.23 32.45
C LEU A 8 11.68 -25.83 31.16
N LYS A 9 10.78 -26.67 30.64
CA LYS A 9 9.95 -26.32 29.47
C LYS A 9 9.08 -25.07 29.70
N ASN A 10 8.41 -24.98 30.84
CA ASN A 10 7.54 -23.84 31.14
C ASN A 10 8.31 -22.52 31.33
N PHE A 11 9.55 -22.57 31.82
CA PHE A 11 10.40 -21.38 31.96
C PHE A 11 10.88 -20.86 30.60
N ILE A 12 11.30 -21.76 29.70
CA ILE A 12 11.76 -21.41 28.34
C ILE A 12 10.61 -20.83 27.50
N ILE A 13 9.41 -21.43 27.58
CA ILE A 13 8.23 -20.95 26.84
C ILE A 13 7.80 -19.55 27.30
N ARG A 14 7.89 -19.26 28.61
CA ARG A 14 7.52 -17.96 29.18
C ARG A 14 8.55 -16.87 28.85
N TYR A 15 9.84 -17.20 28.82
CA TYR A 15 10.90 -16.26 28.41
C TYR A 15 10.86 -15.95 26.92
N SER A 16 10.55 -16.96 26.10
CA SER A 16 10.38 -16.80 24.65
C SER A 16 9.19 -15.90 24.30
N LYS A 17 8.06 -16.00 25.02
CA LYS A 17 6.90 -15.12 24.79
C LYS A 17 7.17 -13.64 25.09
N GLU A 18 7.95 -13.33 26.13
CA GLU A 18 8.24 -11.95 26.53
C GLU A 18 9.28 -11.26 25.61
N MET A 19 10.27 -12.03 25.12
CA MET A 19 11.25 -11.55 24.15
C MET A 19 10.66 -11.40 22.74
N LEU A 20 9.77 -12.30 22.31
CA LEU A 20 9.10 -12.21 21.00
C LEU A 20 8.16 -11.00 20.94
N ARG A 21 7.41 -10.74 22.02
CA ARG A 21 6.48 -9.59 22.11
C ARG A 21 7.19 -8.24 22.05
N THR A 22 8.37 -8.13 22.66
CA THR A 22 9.16 -6.88 22.62
C THR A 22 9.86 -6.70 21.26
N GLY A 23 10.35 -7.79 20.66
CA GLY A 23 10.98 -7.76 19.34
C GLY A 23 10.02 -7.30 18.24
N ASP A 24 8.79 -7.80 18.26
CA ASP A 24 7.72 -7.41 17.33
C ASP A 24 7.46 -5.89 17.41
N SER A 25 7.31 -5.34 18.63
CA SER A 25 7.04 -3.90 18.82
C SER A 25 8.16 -2.99 18.27
N ILE A 26 9.43 -3.40 18.40
CA ILE A 26 10.57 -2.64 17.88
C ILE A 26 10.56 -2.63 16.35
N LEU A 27 10.28 -3.77 15.72
CA LEU A 27 10.17 -3.86 14.27
C LEU A 27 9.03 -2.99 13.76
N TYR A 28 7.90 -2.96 14.47
CA TYR A 28 6.72 -2.18 14.06
C TYR A 28 7.00 -0.68 14.13
N ALA A 29 7.67 -0.23 15.20
CA ALA A 29 8.13 1.14 15.32
C ALA A 29 9.11 1.50 14.19
N PHE A 30 10.08 0.63 13.89
CA PHE A 30 11.07 0.89 12.85
C PHE A 30 10.46 0.97 11.44
N VAL A 31 9.55 0.04 11.11
CA VAL A 31 8.83 0.03 9.82
C VAL A 31 7.92 1.26 9.72
N GLY A 32 7.12 1.55 10.75
CA GLY A 32 6.25 2.72 10.78
C GLY A 32 7.02 4.03 10.60
N ILE A 33 8.16 4.20 11.30
CA ILE A 33 9.04 5.37 11.15
C ILE A 33 9.60 5.46 9.73
N SER A 34 9.99 4.34 9.13
CA SER A 34 10.53 4.32 7.77
C SER A 34 9.49 4.76 6.73
N PHE A 35 8.26 4.24 6.82
CA PHE A 35 7.15 4.65 5.96
C PHE A 35 6.78 6.13 6.18
N LEU A 36 6.75 6.58 7.44
CA LEU A 36 6.46 7.97 7.78
C LEU A 36 7.51 8.92 7.19
N LEU A 37 8.80 8.61 7.35
CA LEU A 37 9.89 9.40 6.77
C LEU A 37 9.82 9.39 5.24
N ALA A 38 9.56 8.25 4.60
CA ALA A 38 9.40 8.17 3.15
C ALA A 38 8.23 9.05 2.67
N ALA A 39 7.08 8.99 3.35
CA ALA A 39 5.92 9.83 3.04
C ALA A 39 6.25 11.33 3.19
N LEU A 40 6.88 11.72 4.30
CA LEU A 40 7.25 13.12 4.57
C LEU A 40 8.27 13.65 3.57
N VAL A 41 9.33 12.87 3.27
CA VAL A 41 10.36 13.26 2.29
C VAL A 41 9.73 13.38 0.90
N SER A 42 8.93 12.40 0.49
CA SER A 42 8.24 12.43 -0.80
C SER A 42 7.29 13.63 -0.90
N LEU A 43 6.55 13.94 0.17
CA LEU A 43 5.64 15.08 0.22
C LEU A 43 6.40 16.41 0.09
N PHE A 44 7.47 16.57 0.88
CA PHE A 44 8.27 17.79 0.87
C PHE A 44 8.96 18.00 -0.48
N TYR A 45 9.54 16.93 -1.03
CA TYR A 45 10.16 16.95 -2.35
C TYR A 45 9.16 17.31 -3.44
N SER A 46 7.96 16.73 -3.43
CA SER A 46 6.94 17.03 -4.43
C SER A 46 6.46 18.48 -4.34
N TYR A 47 6.26 19.00 -3.13
CA TYR A 47 5.90 20.41 -2.93
C TYR A 47 7.01 21.36 -3.42
N TRP A 48 8.27 21.01 -3.13
CA TRP A 48 9.42 21.76 -3.60
C TRP A 48 9.53 21.75 -5.13
N ASP A 49 9.52 20.57 -5.76
CA ASP A 49 9.58 20.40 -7.22
C ASP A 49 8.45 21.17 -7.91
N PHE A 50 7.21 20.99 -7.46
CA PHE A 50 6.04 21.70 -8.00
C PHE A 50 6.18 23.22 -7.92
N SER A 51 6.57 23.74 -6.76
CA SER A 51 6.76 25.18 -6.56
C SER A 51 7.85 25.73 -7.49
N THR A 52 8.99 25.03 -7.61
CA THR A 52 10.08 25.46 -8.50
C THR A 52 9.68 25.45 -9.97
N ILE A 53 8.89 24.48 -10.42
CA ILE A 53 8.47 24.40 -11.81
C ILE A 53 7.44 25.49 -12.13
N ILE A 54 6.39 25.63 -11.30
CA ILE A 54 5.30 26.60 -11.54
C ILE A 54 5.79 28.04 -11.51
N LEU A 55 6.75 28.38 -10.64
CA LEU A 55 7.28 29.74 -10.56
C LEU A 55 8.15 30.12 -11.78
N ASN A 56 8.70 29.14 -12.49
CA ASN A 56 9.60 29.38 -13.64
C ASN A 56 8.93 29.10 -15.00
N VAL A 57 7.70 28.59 -15.01
CA VAL A 57 7.01 28.19 -16.24
C VAL A 57 6.35 29.38 -16.93
N HIS A 58 6.62 29.53 -18.21
CA HIS A 58 6.00 30.56 -19.06
C HIS A 58 5.00 29.95 -20.05
N GLU A 59 4.97 28.62 -20.19
CA GLU A 59 4.09 27.91 -21.11
C GLU A 59 3.00 27.13 -20.38
N PRO A 60 1.73 27.23 -20.82
CA PRO A 60 0.60 26.58 -20.14
C PRO A 60 0.68 25.05 -20.17
N ARG A 61 1.29 24.47 -21.20
CA ARG A 61 1.44 23.01 -21.33
C ARG A 61 2.33 22.42 -20.24
N LYS A 62 3.49 23.04 -20.01
CA LYS A 62 4.42 22.63 -18.94
C LYS A 62 3.83 22.83 -17.54
N ALA A 63 2.97 23.83 -17.37
CA ALA A 63 2.24 24.01 -16.11
C ALA A 63 1.27 22.85 -15.86
N ALA A 64 0.53 22.40 -16.88
CA ALA A 64 -0.38 21.27 -16.76
C ALA A 64 0.35 19.94 -16.48
N GLU A 65 1.50 19.71 -17.12
CA GLU A 65 2.38 18.56 -16.84
C GLU A 65 2.89 18.58 -15.38
N ALA A 66 3.29 19.76 -14.88
CA ALA A 66 3.72 19.92 -13.49
C ALA A 66 2.60 19.60 -12.48
N ILE A 67 1.36 20.03 -12.76
CA ILE A 67 0.20 19.73 -11.92
C ILE A 67 -0.08 18.22 -11.89
N ILE A 68 -0.06 17.54 -13.05
CA ILE A 68 -0.28 16.10 -13.09
C ILE A 68 0.79 15.35 -12.31
N ARG A 69 2.06 15.74 -12.47
CA ARG A 69 3.16 15.14 -11.74
C ARG A 69 2.98 15.33 -10.23
N PHE A 70 2.64 16.54 -9.79
CA PHE A 70 2.36 16.84 -8.40
C PHE A 70 1.20 15.99 -7.85
N VAL A 71 0.09 15.87 -8.57
CA VAL A 71 -1.03 15.01 -8.17
C VAL A 71 -0.59 13.54 -8.09
N SER A 72 0.18 13.05 -9.05
CA SER A 72 0.70 11.69 -9.05
C SER A 72 1.58 11.41 -7.83
N ASP A 73 2.43 12.36 -7.46
CA ASP A 73 3.28 12.28 -6.27
C ASP A 73 2.45 12.34 -4.97
N LEU A 74 1.41 13.17 -4.91
CA LEU A 74 0.51 13.20 -3.76
C LEU A 74 -0.25 11.89 -3.59
N LEU A 75 -0.73 11.30 -4.70
CA LEU A 75 -1.35 9.98 -4.65
C LEU A 75 -0.35 8.90 -4.21
N LEU A 76 0.94 9.06 -4.55
CA LEU A 76 2.00 8.20 -4.02
C LEU A 76 2.12 8.33 -2.50
N VAL A 77 2.16 9.55 -1.97
CA VAL A 77 2.19 9.81 -0.53
C VAL A 77 0.99 9.17 0.17
N ILE A 78 -0.22 9.35 -0.38
CA ILE A 78 -1.45 8.76 0.16
C ILE A 78 -1.34 7.23 0.20
N ILE A 79 -0.84 6.59 -0.86
CA ILE A 79 -0.63 5.13 -0.87
C ILE A 79 0.40 4.68 0.15
N VAL A 80 1.52 5.40 0.30
CA VAL A 80 2.52 5.08 1.31
C VAL A 80 1.89 5.14 2.71
N MET A 81 1.02 6.12 2.96
CA MET A 81 0.26 6.23 4.22
C MET A 81 -0.77 5.12 4.42
N GLU A 82 -1.50 4.75 3.36
CA GLU A 82 -2.48 3.65 3.37
C GLU A 82 -1.78 2.29 3.65
N VAL A 83 -0.65 2.07 2.99
CA VAL A 83 0.22 0.90 3.19
C VAL A 83 0.73 0.88 4.62
N MET A 84 1.22 2.01 5.14
CA MET A 84 1.69 2.12 6.54
C MET A 84 0.61 1.68 7.52
N GLY A 85 -0.63 2.19 7.37
CA GLY A 85 -1.74 1.83 8.25
C GLY A 85 -2.04 0.33 8.21
N THR A 86 -1.99 -0.27 7.02
CA THR A 86 -2.22 -1.71 6.88
C THR A 86 -1.07 -2.56 7.41
N VAL A 87 0.18 -2.13 7.19
CA VAL A 87 1.36 -2.82 7.71
C VAL A 87 1.33 -2.80 9.23
N ILE A 88 1.04 -1.67 9.86
CA ILE A 88 0.89 -1.58 11.32
C ILE A 88 -0.21 -2.53 11.81
N HIS A 89 -1.40 -2.50 11.19
CA HIS A 89 -2.52 -3.36 11.57
C HIS A 89 -2.22 -4.86 11.40
N TYR A 90 -1.58 -5.24 10.29
CA TYR A 90 -1.17 -6.63 10.03
C TYR A 90 -0.14 -7.13 11.05
N LEU A 91 0.78 -6.25 11.44
CA LEU A 91 1.78 -6.50 12.47
C LEU A 91 1.13 -6.59 13.87
N GLU A 92 0.14 -5.75 14.19
CA GLU A 92 -0.52 -5.75 15.51
C GLU A 92 -1.39 -6.98 15.78
N GLU A 93 -2.11 -7.49 14.78
CA GLU A 93 -3.10 -8.56 15.00
C GLU A 93 -2.54 -9.98 14.85
N HIS A 94 -1.34 -10.16 14.27
CA HIS A 94 -0.71 -11.46 13.90
C HIS A 94 -1.66 -12.46 13.21
N ARG A 95 -2.81 -11.99 12.75
CA ARG A 95 -3.84 -12.74 12.03
C ARG A 95 -3.69 -12.34 10.57
N THR A 96 -3.50 -13.33 9.71
CA THR A 96 -3.40 -13.14 8.26
C THR A 96 -4.75 -12.72 7.68
N SER A 97 -5.14 -11.46 7.91
CA SER A 97 -6.31 -10.88 7.26
C SER A 97 -5.89 -10.48 5.84
N LEU A 98 -6.29 -11.28 4.87
CA LEU A 98 -6.05 -11.00 3.45
C LEU A 98 -6.82 -9.76 2.97
N ARG A 99 -7.89 -9.38 3.70
CA ARG A 99 -8.78 -8.25 3.35
C ARG A 99 -8.02 -6.91 3.30
N PRO A 100 -7.29 -6.48 4.35
CA PRO A 100 -6.47 -5.26 4.28
C PRO A 100 -5.45 -5.26 3.12
N PHE A 101 -4.79 -6.39 2.87
CA PHE A 101 -3.81 -6.48 1.78
C PHE A 101 -4.46 -6.31 0.39
N LEU A 102 -5.60 -6.95 0.16
CA LEU A 102 -6.37 -6.81 -1.08
C LEU A 102 -6.85 -5.37 -1.29
N ASN A 103 -7.30 -4.71 -0.21
CA ASN A 103 -7.74 -3.32 -0.26
C ASN A 103 -6.59 -2.38 -0.67
N ILE A 104 -5.37 -2.54 -0.12
CA ILE A 104 -4.20 -1.79 -0.59
C ILE A 104 -3.96 -2.02 -2.08
N GLY A 105 -4.01 -3.27 -2.53
CA GLY A 105 -3.79 -3.61 -3.93
C GLY A 105 -4.76 -2.87 -4.86
N ILE A 106 -6.03 -2.78 -4.46
CA ILE A 106 -7.06 -2.02 -5.19
C ILE A 106 -6.76 -0.52 -5.18
N VAL A 107 -6.44 0.06 -4.02
CA VAL A 107 -6.09 1.49 -3.91
C VAL A 107 -4.86 1.84 -4.78
N SER A 108 -3.84 0.98 -4.74
CA SER A 108 -2.61 1.12 -5.54
C SER A 108 -2.88 1.13 -7.04
N ALA A 109 -3.65 0.17 -7.54
CA ALA A 109 -4.03 0.11 -8.95
C ALA A 109 -4.96 1.27 -9.34
N THR A 110 -5.84 1.71 -8.44
CA THR A 110 -6.74 2.87 -8.68
C THR A 110 -5.93 4.15 -8.85
N ARG A 111 -4.89 4.39 -8.02
CA ARG A 111 -3.95 5.51 -8.27
C ARG A 111 -3.36 5.43 -9.67
N GLY A 112 -2.84 4.26 -10.05
CA GLY A 112 -2.20 4.07 -11.35
C GLY A 112 -3.11 4.53 -12.49
N ILE A 113 -4.38 4.10 -12.44
CA ILE A 113 -5.41 4.51 -13.39
C ILE A 113 -5.62 6.02 -13.40
N LEU A 114 -5.76 6.65 -12.23
CA LEU A 114 -5.97 8.10 -12.12
C LEU A 114 -4.79 8.89 -12.70
N SER A 115 -3.55 8.49 -12.38
CA SER A 115 -2.34 9.15 -12.86
C SER A 115 -2.18 9.01 -14.39
N ILE A 116 -2.36 7.80 -14.92
CA ILE A 116 -2.27 7.53 -16.36
C ILE A 116 -3.38 8.28 -17.12
N SER A 117 -4.60 8.29 -16.59
CA SER A 117 -5.74 8.99 -17.21
C SER A 117 -5.55 10.50 -17.21
N ALA A 118 -5.03 11.06 -16.11
CA ALA A 118 -4.69 12.49 -16.04
C ALA A 118 -3.60 12.85 -17.06
N LYS A 119 -2.56 12.03 -17.18
CA LYS A 119 -1.50 12.21 -18.17
C LYS A 119 -2.04 12.19 -19.61
N LEU A 120 -2.86 11.21 -19.96
CA LEU A 120 -3.50 11.11 -21.27
C LEU A 120 -4.45 12.28 -21.58
N SER A 121 -5.01 12.92 -20.56
CA SER A 121 -5.91 14.08 -20.73
C SER A 121 -5.18 15.37 -21.11
N VAL A 122 -3.88 15.48 -20.81
CA VAL A 122 -3.10 16.71 -21.02
C VAL A 122 -2.02 16.52 -22.07
N GLU A 123 -1.39 15.36 -22.13
CA GLU A 123 -0.39 15.03 -23.13
C GLU A 123 -1.02 14.27 -24.31
N THR A 124 -0.83 14.81 -25.52
CA THR A 124 -1.06 14.08 -26.75
C THR A 124 0.04 13.04 -26.97
N LEU A 125 -0.04 11.92 -26.27
CA LEU A 125 0.83 10.77 -26.51
C LEU A 125 0.58 10.21 -27.91
N GLN A 126 1.65 9.99 -28.69
CA GLN A 126 1.57 9.39 -30.02
C GLN A 126 2.42 8.12 -30.11
N GLY A 127 2.05 7.24 -31.04
CA GLY A 127 2.78 6.02 -31.34
C GLY A 127 2.93 5.09 -30.14
N GLN A 128 4.16 4.65 -29.87
CA GLN A 128 4.47 3.65 -28.86
C GLN A 128 4.12 4.09 -27.42
N ASN A 129 4.27 5.37 -27.10
CA ASN A 129 4.00 5.88 -25.75
C ASN A 129 2.52 5.82 -25.40
N PHE A 130 1.64 6.04 -26.39
CA PHE A 130 0.20 5.90 -26.21
C PHE A 130 -0.19 4.43 -25.99
N ILE A 131 0.38 3.51 -26.78
CA ILE A 131 0.13 2.08 -26.62
C ILE A 131 0.59 1.59 -25.24
N ASN A 132 1.78 2.01 -24.79
CA ASN A 132 2.29 1.66 -23.46
C ASN A 132 1.35 2.17 -22.35
N ALA A 133 0.90 3.42 -22.43
CA ALA A 133 -0.05 3.98 -21.47
C ALA A 133 -1.39 3.23 -21.47
N MET A 134 -1.90 2.84 -22.63
CA MET A 134 -3.13 2.04 -22.76
C MET A 134 -2.96 0.64 -22.15
N ILE A 135 -1.82 -0.03 -22.39
CA ILE A 135 -1.52 -1.34 -21.80
C ILE A 135 -1.45 -1.21 -20.28
N GLU A 136 -0.73 -0.21 -19.77
CA GLU A 136 -0.60 0.01 -18.33
C GLU A 136 -1.97 0.29 -17.68
N LEU A 137 -2.84 1.04 -18.36
CA LEU A 137 -4.21 1.29 -17.91
C LEU A 137 -5.02 0.00 -17.82
N ILE A 138 -5.00 -0.83 -18.87
CA ILE A 138 -5.72 -2.11 -18.92
C ILE A 138 -5.18 -3.09 -17.86
N VAL A 139 -3.87 -3.14 -17.66
CA VAL A 139 -3.24 -3.97 -16.63
C VAL A 139 -3.75 -3.56 -15.25
N ASN A 140 -3.77 -2.26 -14.92
CA ASN A 140 -4.28 -1.80 -13.63
C ASN A 140 -5.77 -2.15 -13.44
N VAL A 141 -6.60 -1.97 -14.46
CA VAL A 141 -8.03 -2.35 -14.42
C VAL A 141 -8.18 -3.85 -14.17
N THR A 142 -7.39 -4.67 -14.86
CA THR A 142 -7.40 -6.13 -14.72
C THR A 142 -7.01 -6.55 -13.31
N VAL A 143 -5.98 -5.92 -12.73
CA VAL A 143 -5.56 -6.15 -11.34
C VAL A 143 -6.70 -5.86 -10.37
N ILE A 144 -7.40 -4.72 -10.51
CA ILE A 144 -8.54 -4.38 -9.65
C ILE A 144 -9.65 -5.43 -9.76
N LEU A 145 -9.97 -5.89 -10.98
CA LEU A 145 -10.98 -6.92 -11.19
C LEU A 145 -10.60 -8.24 -10.51
N ILE A 146 -9.35 -8.68 -10.66
CA ILE A 146 -8.86 -9.92 -10.03
C ILE A 146 -8.91 -9.80 -8.50
N LEU A 147 -8.44 -8.68 -7.94
CA LEU A 147 -8.46 -8.46 -6.49
C LEU A 147 -9.88 -8.37 -5.95
N GLY A 148 -10.79 -7.69 -6.65
CA GLY A 148 -12.20 -7.59 -6.29
C GLY A 148 -12.91 -8.96 -6.30
N ILE A 149 -12.66 -9.78 -7.33
CA ILE A 149 -13.17 -11.16 -7.40
C ILE A 149 -12.60 -11.99 -6.25
N THR A 150 -11.30 -11.87 -5.98
CA THR A 150 -10.65 -12.60 -4.87
C THR A 150 -11.26 -12.21 -3.53
N LEU A 151 -11.54 -10.92 -3.30
CA LEU A 151 -12.18 -10.44 -2.08
C LEU A 151 -13.59 -11.00 -1.94
N LYS A 152 -14.37 -11.02 -3.02
CA LYS A 152 -15.71 -11.61 -3.06
C LYS A 152 -15.68 -13.09 -2.71
N LEU A 153 -14.77 -13.86 -3.33
CA LEU A 153 -14.62 -15.29 -3.08
C LEU A 153 -14.21 -15.57 -1.63
N LEU A 154 -13.25 -14.80 -1.10
CA LEU A 154 -12.82 -14.90 0.29
C LEU A 154 -13.97 -14.63 1.26
N SER A 155 -14.80 -13.62 0.98
CA SER A 155 -15.96 -13.33 1.82
C SER A 155 -17.01 -14.44 1.77
N SER A 156 -17.31 -14.96 0.59
CA SER A 156 -18.27 -16.08 0.45
C SER A 156 -17.77 -17.38 1.09
N ALA A 157 -16.46 -17.66 1.05
CA ALA A 157 -15.90 -18.87 1.64
C ALA A 157 -16.02 -18.86 3.18
N LEU A 158 -15.90 -17.69 3.80
CA LEU A 158 -16.06 -17.52 5.25
C LEU A 158 -17.52 -17.65 5.69
N GLU A 159 -18.48 -17.18 4.88
CA GLU A 159 -19.92 -17.32 5.14
C GLU A 159 -20.41 -18.78 5.07
N MET A 160 -19.73 -19.62 4.27
CA MET A 160 -20.09 -21.04 4.14
C MET A 160 -19.67 -21.90 5.34
N ASP A 161 -18.65 -21.49 6.11
CA ASP A 161 -18.22 -22.20 7.33
C ASP A 161 -19.16 -21.92 8.50
N GLU A 162 -19.70 -20.69 8.63
CA GLU A 162 -20.67 -20.36 9.69
C GLU A 162 -22.02 -21.10 9.55
N GLN A 163 -22.40 -21.53 8.35
CA GLN A 163 -23.62 -22.32 8.15
C GLN A 163 -23.46 -23.81 8.44
N LYS A 164 -22.23 -24.34 8.57
CA LYS A 164 -21.99 -25.75 8.90
C LYS A 164 -21.97 -26.05 10.40
N GLU A 165 -21.88 -25.02 11.24
CA GLU A 165 -21.85 -25.16 12.71
C GLU A 165 -23.23 -24.92 13.38
N LYS A 166 -24.28 -24.66 12.58
CA LYS A 166 -25.68 -24.64 13.02
C LYS A 166 -26.43 -25.88 12.54
#